data_AF-A0A8S3C1L3-F1
#
_entry.id   AF-A0A8S3C1L3-F1
#
_cell.length_a   1.000
_cell.length_b   1.000
_cell.length_c   1.000
_cell.angle_alpha   90.00
_cell.angle_beta   90.00
_cell.angle_gamma   90.00
#
_symmetry.space_group_name_H-M   'P 1'
#
loop_
_entity.id
_entity.type
_entity.pdbx_description
1 polymer ?
#
loop_
_entity_poly.entity_id
_entity_poly.type
_entity_poly.pdbx_seq_one_letter_code
_entity_poly.pdbx_strand_id
1 'polypeptide(L)'
;MQSFVTQCNITFTGQTTYSTGNAPNSVVAADVNGDGKPDIIVGNVDSNNVGVLLNIGNGTFTTQTTYLTGANPYELTAADVNGDG
;
A
#
# COMPACT_ATOMS: atom_id res chain seq x y z
N MET A 1 16.59 -25.51 32.38
CA MET A 1 16.85 -24.58 31.27
C MET A 1 15.90 -24.95 30.15
N GLN A 2 14.75 -24.30 30.06
CA GLN A 2 13.86 -24.43 28.90
C GLN A 2 13.34 -23.02 28.61
N SER A 3 13.54 -22.64 27.36
CA SER A 3 13.52 -21.29 26.80
C SER A 3 12.14 -20.63 26.91
N PHE A 4 12.10 -19.36 27.33
CA PHE A 4 10.93 -18.50 27.15
C PHE A 4 10.80 -18.21 25.65
N VAL A 5 9.68 -18.60 25.06
CA VAL A 5 9.27 -18.07 23.75
C VAL A 5 8.87 -16.62 23.99
N THR A 6 9.67 -15.67 23.52
CA THR A 6 9.35 -14.25 23.55
C THR A 6 8.07 -14.02 22.75
N GLN A 7 6.96 -13.81 23.45
CA GLN A 7 5.74 -13.34 22.84
C GLN A 7 5.98 -11.90 22.36
N CYS A 8 5.87 -11.66 21.05
CA CYS A 8 5.83 -10.32 20.51
C CYS A 8 4.51 -9.70 20.96
N ASN A 9 4.55 -8.71 21.86
CA ASN A 9 3.38 -7.94 22.24
C ASN A 9 2.98 -7.04 21.07
N ILE A 10 2.09 -7.53 20.20
CA ILE A 10 1.53 -6.76 19.11
C ILE A 10 0.42 -5.88 19.69
N THR A 11 0.73 -4.61 19.92
CA THR A 11 -0.26 -3.59 20.27
C THR A 11 -0.72 -2.87 19.02
N PHE A 12 -2.03 -2.84 18.77
CA PHE A 12 -2.61 -1.97 17.74
C PHE A 12 -2.62 -0.53 18.25
N THR A 13 -1.98 0.37 17.51
CA THR A 13 -2.10 1.82 17.74
C THR A 13 -3.44 2.33 17.23
N GLY A 14 -3.76 3.60 17.52
CA GLY A 14 -4.94 4.24 16.94
C GLY A 14 -4.92 4.20 15.41
N GLN A 15 -6.10 4.15 14.79
CA GLN A 15 -6.25 4.21 13.34
C GLN A 15 -5.69 5.53 12.80
N THR A 16 -4.94 5.45 11.71
CA THR A 16 -4.59 6.59 10.87
C THR A 16 -5.36 6.48 9.56
N THR A 17 -5.92 7.59 9.08
CA THR A 17 -6.69 7.64 7.83
C THR A 17 -5.88 8.34 6.75
N TYR A 18 -5.87 7.74 5.55
CA TYR A 18 -5.24 8.31 4.36
C TYR A 18 -6.31 8.58 3.31
N SER A 19 -6.34 9.81 2.80
CA SER A 19 -7.24 10.18 1.70
C SER A 19 -6.82 9.47 0.41
N THR A 20 -7.82 9.02 -0.36
CA THR A 20 -7.67 8.39 -1.67
C THR A 20 -8.57 9.09 -2.70
N GLY A 21 -8.73 8.51 -3.89
CA GLY A 21 -9.67 9.00 -4.89
C GLY A 21 -11.13 8.60 -4.59
N ASN A 22 -11.99 8.83 -5.57
CA ASN A 22 -13.42 8.50 -5.49
C ASN A 22 -13.66 7.04 -5.82
N ALA A 23 -14.56 6.41 -5.04
CA ALA A 23 -14.90 4.99 -5.13
C ALA A 23 -13.66 4.07 -5.24
N PRO A 24 -12.77 4.06 -4.22
CA PRO A 24 -11.68 3.10 -4.17
C PRO A 24 -12.26 1.68 -4.14
N ASN A 25 -11.84 0.84 -5.08
CA ASN A 25 -12.40 -0.51 -5.26
C ASN A 25 -11.40 -1.63 -4.97
N SER A 26 -10.11 -1.39 -5.22
CA SER A 26 -9.04 -2.36 -4.98
C SER A 26 -7.83 -1.72 -4.32
N VAL A 27 -7.10 -2.54 -3.55
CA VAL A 27 -5.86 -2.16 -2.88
C VAL A 27 -4.84 -3.29 -3.01
N VAL A 28 -3.58 -2.93 -3.23
CA VAL A 28 -2.44 -3.85 -3.26
C VAL A 28 -1.31 -3.27 -2.42
N ALA A 29 -0.57 -4.15 -1.74
CA ALA A 29 0.68 -3.79 -1.09
C ALA A 29 1.86 -4.35 -1.88
N ALA A 30 2.82 -3.49 -2.26
CA ALA A 30 4.03 -3.86 -2.98
C ALA A 30 5.09 -2.78 -2.78
N ASP A 31 6.37 -3.16 -2.77
CA ASP A 31 7.47 -2.19 -2.81
C ASP A 31 7.60 -1.69 -4.26
N VAL A 32 7.16 -0.46 -4.53
CA VAL A 32 7.17 0.12 -5.89
C VAL A 32 8.29 1.13 -6.09
N ASN A 33 9.06 1.43 -5.03
CA ASN A 33 10.18 2.37 -5.09
C ASN A 33 11.55 1.73 -4.80
N GLY A 34 11.57 0.43 -4.49
CA GLY A 34 12.77 -0.37 -4.25
C GLY A 34 13.44 -0.10 -2.89
N ASP A 35 12.71 0.40 -1.90
CA ASP A 35 13.26 0.74 -0.58
C ASP A 35 13.16 -0.38 0.46
N GLY A 36 12.62 -1.54 0.06
CA GLY A 36 12.42 -2.72 0.88
C GLY A 36 11.18 -2.65 1.78
N LYS A 37 10.31 -1.65 1.63
CA LYS A 37 9.08 -1.50 2.42
C LYS A 37 7.86 -1.61 1.51
N PRO A 38 6.85 -2.41 1.89
CA PRO A 38 5.60 -2.43 1.14
C PRO A 38 4.92 -1.06 1.18
N ASP A 39 4.65 -0.51 0.00
CA ASP A 39 3.82 0.67 -0.25
C ASP A 39 2.35 0.26 -0.43
N ILE A 40 1.45 1.25 -0.51
CA ILE A 40 0.03 1.03 -0.80
C ILE A 40 -0.32 1.58 -2.18
N ILE A 41 -0.98 0.75 -3.00
CA ILE A 41 -1.52 1.12 -4.31
C ILE A 41 -3.03 0.94 -4.28
N VAL A 42 -3.79 1.96 -4.70
CA VAL A 42 -5.26 2.00 -4.64
C VAL A 42 -5.83 2.26 -6.04
N GLY A 43 -6.79 1.44 -6.46
CA GLY A 43 -7.58 1.64 -7.68
C GLY A 43 -8.83 2.44 -7.39
N ASN A 44 -8.96 3.64 -7.96
CA ASN A 44 -10.07 4.56 -7.72
C ASN A 44 -10.99 4.56 -8.95
N VAL A 45 -12.09 3.81 -8.87
CA VAL A 45 -12.96 3.51 -10.03
C VAL A 45 -13.59 4.77 -10.61
N ASP A 46 -14.14 5.64 -9.76
CA ASP A 46 -14.84 6.84 -10.22
C ASP A 46 -13.86 7.99 -10.54
N SER A 47 -12.63 7.91 -10.03
CA SER A 47 -11.57 8.84 -10.39
C SER A 47 -10.76 8.44 -11.63
N ASN A 48 -10.98 7.25 -12.18
CA ASN A 48 -10.24 6.72 -13.35
C ASN A 48 -8.72 6.83 -13.19
N ASN A 49 -8.23 6.51 -12.00
CA ASN A 49 -6.81 6.55 -11.69
C ASN A 49 -6.41 5.46 -10.70
N VAL A 50 -5.12 5.18 -10.64
CA VAL A 50 -4.48 4.51 -9.51
C VAL A 50 -3.76 5.55 -8.69
N GLY A 51 -3.68 5.35 -7.38
CA GLY A 51 -2.85 6.18 -6.53
C GLY A 51 -1.93 5.38 -5.63
N VAL A 52 -0.73 5.90 -5.43
CA VAL A 52 0.37 5.28 -4.70
C VAL A 52 0.64 6.10 -3.44
N LEU A 53 0.69 5.44 -2.30
CA LEU A 53 1.07 6.00 -1.01
C LEU A 53 2.34 5.27 -0.55
N LEU A 54 3.46 5.99 -0.48
CA LEU A 54 4.76 5.41 -0.17
C LEU A 54 4.92 5.24 1.34
N ASN A 55 5.45 4.10 1.76
CA ASN A 55 5.72 3.81 3.17
C ASN A 55 7.00 4.50 3.63
N ILE A 56 6.91 5.36 4.63
CA ILE A 56 8.09 6.11 5.10
C ILE A 56 8.88 5.37 6.19
N GLY A 57 8.51 4.14 6.54
CA GLY A 57 9.25 3.24 7.43
C GLY A 57 9.01 3.43 8.94
N ASN A 58 8.08 4.32 9.32
CA ASN A 58 7.67 4.52 10.70
C ASN A 58 6.21 4.12 10.96
N GLY A 59 5.63 3.29 10.08
CA GLY A 59 4.23 2.90 10.13
C GLY A 59 3.26 3.93 9.55
N THR A 60 3.77 4.94 8.83
CA THR A 60 2.94 5.93 8.12
C THR A 60 3.27 5.98 6.63
N PHE A 61 2.37 6.58 5.85
CA PHE A 61 2.48 6.70 4.40
C PHE A 61 2.46 8.16 3.95
N THR A 62 3.03 8.44 2.78
CA THR A 62 2.94 9.75 2.13
C THR A 62 1.51 10.05 1.68
N THR A 63 1.27 11.32 1.31
CA THR A 63 0.09 11.66 0.51
C THR A 63 0.07 10.89 -0.80
N GLN A 64 -1.12 10.54 -1.27
CA GLN A 64 -1.32 9.80 -2.51
C GLN A 64 -0.77 10.58 -3.71
N THR A 65 0.07 9.91 -4.51
CA THR A 65 0.43 10.35 -5.86
C THR A 65 -0.44 9.59 -6.86
N THR A 66 -1.10 10.27 -7.78
CA THR A 66 -2.06 9.65 -8.71
C THR A 66 -1.51 9.52 -10.12
N TYR A 67 -1.89 8.43 -10.78
CA TYR A 67 -1.56 8.13 -12.16
C TYR A 67 -2.85 7.78 -12.90
N LEU A 68 -3.13 8.52 -13.98
CA LEU A 68 -4.32 8.28 -14.80
C LEU A 68 -4.26 6.89 -15.42
N THR A 69 -5.41 6.23 -15.43
CA THR A 69 -5.61 4.97 -16.13
C THR A 69 -6.52 5.19 -17.34
N GLY A 70 -7.23 4.13 -17.76
CA GLY A 70 -8.50 4.26 -18.48
C GLY A 70 -9.69 4.35 -17.51
N ALA A 71 -10.89 4.14 -18.05
CA ALA A 71 -12.11 4.13 -17.26
C ALA A 71 -12.15 2.91 -16.31
N ASN A 72 -12.64 3.13 -15.09
CA ASN A 72 -13.02 2.11 -14.13
C ASN A 72 -11.94 1.04 -13.83
N PRO A 73 -10.81 1.39 -13.20
CA PRO A 73 -9.84 0.40 -12.71
C PRO A 73 -10.45 -0.43 -11.57
N TYR A 74 -10.91 -1.65 -11.88
CA TYR A 74 -11.55 -2.54 -10.90
C TYR A 74 -10.53 -3.31 -10.05
N GLU A 75 -9.73 -4.16 -10.68
CA GLU A 75 -8.77 -5.02 -9.98
C GLU A 75 -7.34 -4.57 -10.23
N LEU A 76 -6.51 -4.71 -9.19
CA LEU A 76 -5.08 -4.45 -9.24
C LEU A 76 -4.31 -5.72 -8.87
N THR A 77 -3.19 -5.94 -9.55
CA THR A 77 -2.17 -6.93 -9.20
C THR A 77 -0.82 -6.27 -9.35
N ALA A 78 0.04 -6.46 -8.36
CA ALA A 78 1.44 -6.05 -8.43
C ALA A 78 2.32 -7.28 -8.62
N ALA A 79 3.29 -7.17 -9.52
CA ALA A 79 4.31 -8.16 -9.75
C ALA A 79 5.59 -7.44 -10.21
N ASP A 80 6.73 -7.92 -9.75
CA ASP A 80 8.01 -7.59 -10.36
C ASP A 80 8.10 -8.37 -11.69
N VAL A 81 7.83 -7.68 -12.79
CA VAL A 81 7.75 -8.29 -14.13
C VAL A 81 9.09 -8.29 -14.86
N ASN A 82 10.05 -7.51 -14.39
CA ASN A 82 11.37 -7.32 -14.99
C ASN A 82 12.51 -7.91 -14.13
N GLY A 83 12.23 -8.31 -12.90
CA GLY A 83 13.18 -8.99 -12.01
C GLY A 83 14.24 -8.05 -11.43
N ASP A 84 13.92 -6.77 -11.24
CA ASP A 84 14.86 -5.76 -10.71
C ASP A 84 14.59 -5.34 -9.26
N GLY A 85 13.63 -6.00 -8.61
CA GLY A 85 13.35 -5.83 -7.18
C GLY A 85 14.44 -6.32 -6.23
#